data_AF-A0A841V885-F1
#
_entry.id   AF-A0A841V885-F1
#
_cell.length_a   1.000
_cell.length_b   1.000
_cell.length_c   1.000
_cell.angle_alpha   90.00
_cell.angle_beta   90.00
_cell.angle_gamma   90.00
#
_symmetry.space_group_name_H-M   'P 1'
#
loop_
_entity.id
_entity.type
_entity.pdbx_description
1 polymer ?
#
loop_
_entity_poly.entity_id
_entity_poly.type
_entity_poly.pdbx_seq_one_letter_code
_entity_poly.pdbx_strand_id
1 'polypeptide(L)' 'LYFNQQKYELALADWNKAIKINPNHAEAYANRGVLYAELKQTEKAKIDLQQAAILFRQQNNMAAYEQVMQVLQILQKLGG' A
#
# COMPACT_ATOMS: atom_id res chain seq x y z
N LEU A 1 9.80 15.27 14.48
CA LEU A 1 8.45 14.66 14.57
C LEU A 1 7.47 15.32 13.60
N TYR A 2 7.24 16.64 13.65
CA TYR A 2 6.33 17.37 12.73
C TYR A 2 6.63 17.20 11.23
N PHE A 3 7.91 17.30 10.82
CA PHE A 3 8.28 17.16 9.41
C PHE A 3 7.92 15.80 8.79
N ASN A 4 7.99 14.71 9.57
CA ASN A 4 7.63 13.38 9.06
C ASN A 4 6.11 13.22 8.96
N GLN A 5 5.36 13.70 9.97
CA GLN A 5 3.90 13.69 9.92
C GLN A 5 3.36 14.47 8.72
N GLN A 6 3.88 15.66 8.45
CA GLN A 6 3.49 16.45 7.28
C GLN A 6 3.80 15.73 5.97
N LYS A 7 4.97 15.09 5.86
CA LYS A 7 5.33 14.29 4.67
C LYS A 7 4.39 13.10 4.47
N TYR A 8 3.99 12.43 5.56
CA TYR A 8 3.06 11.30 5.49
C TYR A 8 1.67 11.74 5.07
N GLU A 9 1.17 12.87 5.59
CA GLU A 9 -0.12 13.43 5.18
C GLU A 9 -0.13 13.84 3.70
N LEU A 10 0.95 14.48 3.22
CA LEU A 10 1.10 14.83 1.82
C LEU A 10 1.16 13.58 0.93
N ALA A 11 1.95 12.58 1.30
CA ALA A 11 2.03 11.32 0.57
C ALA A 11 0.67 10.59 0.52
N LEU A 12 -0.07 10.54 1.64
CA LEU A 12 -1.42 10.00 1.68
C LEU A 12 -2.36 10.76 0.73
N ALA A 13 -2.30 12.09 0.72
CA ALA A 13 -3.11 12.91 -0.18
C ALA A 13 -2.79 12.65 -1.65
N ASP A 14 -1.51 12.55 -2.00
CA ASP A 14 -1.05 12.25 -3.36
C ASP A 14 -1.51 10.87 -3.82
N TRP A 15 -1.37 9.84 -2.99
CA TRP A 15 -1.84 8.49 -3.31
C TRP A 15 -3.36 8.41 -3.42
N ASN A 16 -4.10 9.09 -2.53
CA ASN A 16 -5.55 9.18 -2.62
C ASN A 16 -6.00 9.81 -3.94
N LYS A 17 -5.33 10.89 -4.37
CA LYS A 17 -5.62 11.55 -5.64
C LYS A 17 -5.28 10.65 -6.83
N ALA A 18 -4.13 9.98 -6.80
CA ALA A 18 -3.71 9.05 -7.85
C ALA A 18 -4.72 7.90 -8.02
N ILE A 19 -5.20 7.32 -6.92
CA ILE A 19 -6.21 6.25 -6.91
C ILE A 19 -7.57 6.76 -7.41
N LYS A 20 -7.96 7.99 -7.05
CA LYS A 20 -9.20 8.60 -7.57
C LYS A 20 -9.15 8.82 -9.08
N ILE A 21 -7.99 9.20 -9.62
CA ILE A 21 -7.79 9.42 -11.05
C ILE A 21 -7.71 8.09 -11.80
N ASN A 22 -6.98 7.12 -11.25
CA ASN A 22 -6.82 5.80 -11.83
C ASN A 22 -7.00 4.72 -10.74
N PRO A 23 -8.21 4.14 -10.61
CA PRO A 23 -8.47 3.05 -9.66
C PRO A 23 -7.68 1.77 -9.94
N ASN A 24 -7.06 1.65 -11.12
CA ASN A 24 -6.22 0.51 -11.48
C ASN A 24 -4.72 0.78 -11.23
N HIS A 25 -4.36 1.88 -10.56
CA HIS A 25 -2.97 2.23 -10.27
C HIS A 25 -2.42 1.38 -9.11
N ALA A 26 -1.92 0.19 -9.44
CA ALA A 26 -1.42 -0.80 -8.47
C ALA A 26 -0.35 -0.24 -7.51
N GLU A 27 0.61 0.51 -8.05
CA GLU A 27 1.70 1.11 -7.27
C GLU A 27 1.21 2.13 -6.24
N ALA A 28 0.17 2.93 -6.57
CA ALA A 28 -0.40 3.88 -5.62
C ALA A 28 -1.01 3.17 -4.40
N TYR A 29 -1.69 2.04 -4.61
CA TYR A 29 -2.16 1.20 -3.51
C TYR A 29 -0.99 0.57 -2.73
N ALA A 30 0.03 0.05 -3.40
CA ALA A 30 1.19 -0.54 -2.73
C ALA A 30 1.91 0.48 -1.83
N ASN A 31 2.21 1.66 -2.37
CA ASN A 31 2.91 2.73 -1.66
C ASN A 31 2.08 3.25 -0.48
N ARG A 32 0.77 3.42 -0.66
CA ARG A 32 -0.13 3.84 0.43
C ARG A 32 -0.24 2.76 1.52
N GLY A 33 -0.27 1.49 1.13
CA GLY A 33 -0.28 0.35 2.04
C GLY A 33 1.01 0.25 2.88
N VAL A 34 2.17 0.40 2.26
CA VAL A 34 3.46 0.45 2.98
C VAL A 34 3.51 1.62 3.96
N LEU A 35 3.06 2.81 3.53
CA LEU A 35 2.99 3.96 4.43
C LEU A 35 2.06 3.72 5.62
N TYR A 36 0.91 3.05 5.42
CA TYR A 36 0.05 2.66 6.53
C TYR A 36 0.73 1.65 7.47
N ALA A 37 1.56 0.74 6.96
CA ALA A 37 2.34 -0.18 7.79
C ALA A 37 3.37 0.57 8.65
N GLU A 38 4.08 1.56 8.08
CA GLU A 38 5.00 2.42 8.83
C GLU A 38 4.29 3.21 9.93
N LEU A 39 3.05 3.66 9.67
CA LEU A 39 2.19 4.34 10.63
C LEU A 39 1.51 3.39 11.63
N LYS A 40 1.85 2.08 11.62
CA LYS A 40 1.23 1.02 12.45
C LYS A 40 -0.28 0.88 12.26
N GLN A 41 -0.81 1.35 11.14
CA GLN A 41 -2.21 1.19 10.74
C GLN A 41 -2.39 -0.12 9.97
N THR A 42 -2.11 -1.24 10.64
CA THR A 42 -1.97 -2.57 10.03
C THR A 42 -3.17 -3.00 9.19
N GLU A 43 -4.39 -2.73 9.63
CA GLU A 43 -5.59 -3.11 8.87
C GLU A 43 -5.73 -2.32 7.57
N LYS A 44 -5.44 -1.01 7.57
CA LYS A 44 -5.44 -0.21 6.34
C LYS A 44 -4.33 -0.64 5.39
N ALA A 45 -3.16 -0.97 5.93
CA ALA A 45 -2.04 -1.49 5.15
C ALA A 45 -2.43 -2.78 4.41
N LYS A 46 -3.04 -3.74 5.11
CA LYS A 46 -3.51 -5.00 4.51
C LYS A 46 -4.51 -4.77 3.38
N ILE A 47 -5.50 -3.90 3.58
CA ILE A 47 -6.52 -3.60 2.57
C ILE A 47 -5.88 -3.06 1.29
N ASP A 48 -5.00 -2.07 1.41
CA ASP A 48 -4.33 -1.46 0.26
C ASP A 48 -3.37 -2.42 -0.44
N LEU A 49 -2.59 -3.18 0.33
CA LEU A 49 -1.68 -4.18 -0.23
C LEU A 49 -2.45 -5.32 -0.93
N GLN A 50 -3.59 -5.75 -0.41
CA GLN A 50 -4.44 -6.73 -1.09
C GLN A 50 -4.96 -6.20 -2.43
N GLN A 51 -5.41 -4.95 -2.47
CA GLN A 51 -5.85 -4.32 -3.71
C GLN A 51 -4.69 -4.19 -4.71
N ALA A 52 -3.49 -3.81 -4.25
CA ALA A 52 -2.30 -3.75 -5.08
C ALA A 52 -1.95 -5.12 -5.68
N ALA A 53 -2.01 -6.20 -4.89
CA ALA A 53 -1.76 -7.56 -5.35
C ALA A 53 -2.74 -7.99 -6.46
N ILE A 54 -4.03 -7.70 -6.29
CA ILE A 54 -5.05 -7.99 -7.32
C ILE A 54 -4.71 -7.27 -8.62
N LEU A 55 -4.39 -5.98 -8.55
CA LEU A 55 -4.08 -5.16 -9.71
C LEU A 55 -2.78 -5.58 -10.39
N PHE A 56 -1.71 -5.85 -9.64
CA PHE A 56 -0.45 -6.35 -10.21
C PHE A 56 -0.63 -7.68 -10.92
N ARG A 57 -1.43 -8.59 -10.36
CA ARG A 57 -1.77 -9.85 -11.03
C ARG A 57 -2.54 -9.62 -12.32
N GLN A 58 -3.54 -8.72 -12.32
CA GLN A 58 -4.29 -8.35 -13.53
C GLN A 58 -3.39 -7.71 -14.60
N GLN A 59 -2.37 -6.96 -14.19
CA GLN A 59 -1.39 -6.32 -15.06
C GLN A 59 -0.28 -7.26 -15.54
N ASN A 60 -0.34 -8.55 -15.18
CA ASN A 60 0.74 -9.53 -15.39
C ASN A 60 2.09 -9.12 -14.78
N ASN A 61 2.09 -8.22 -13.79
CA ASN A 61 3.28 -7.83 -13.05
C ASN A 61 3.51 -8.78 -11.87
N MET A 62 3.92 -10.00 -12.19
CA MET A 62 4.10 -11.07 -11.20
C MET A 62 5.20 -10.75 -10.18
N ALA A 63 6.26 -10.03 -10.58
CA ALA A 63 7.31 -9.61 -9.67
C ALA A 63 6.79 -8.68 -8.57
N ALA A 64 6.02 -7.65 -8.93
CA ALA A 64 5.42 -6.75 -7.95
C ALA A 64 4.34 -7.44 -7.11
N TYR A 65 3.56 -8.34 -7.72
CA TYR A 65 2.61 -9.19 -6.98
C TYR A 65 3.31 -10.01 -5.89
N GLU A 66 4.40 -10.69 -6.22
CA GLU A 66 5.17 -11.49 -5.25
C GLU A 66 5.73 -10.62 -4.11
N GLN A 67 6.26 -9.45 -4.42
CA GLN A 67 6.75 -8.50 -3.41
C GLN A 67 5.64 -8.09 -2.44
N VAL A 68 4.48 -7.68 -2.95
CA VAL A 68 3.34 -7.28 -2.12
C VAL A 68 2.84 -8.44 -1.26
N MET A 69 2.81 -9.67 -1.80
CA MET A 69 2.40 -10.85 -1.05
C MET A 69 3.37 -11.18 0.09
N GLN A 70 4.68 -10.97 -0.08
CA GLN A 70 5.65 -11.13 1.01
C GLN A 70 5.38 -10.13 2.14
N VAL A 71 5.12 -8.86 1.81
CA VAL A 71 4.78 -7.84 2.81
C VAL A 71 3.50 -8.20 3.57
N LEU A 72 2.46 -8.66 2.85
CA LEU A 72 1.21 -9.12 3.47
C LEU A 72 1.44 -10.29 4.45
N GLN A 73 2.27 -11.26 4.08
CA GLN A 73 2.61 -12.38 4.97
C GLN A 73 3.33 -11.92 6.24
N ILE A 74 4.24 -10.94 6.13
CA ILE A 74 4.93 -10.37 7.28
C ILE A 74 3.93 -9.67 8.21
N LEU A 75 3.02 -8.86 7.67
CA LEU A 75 2.00 -8.16 8.46
C LEU A 75 1.02 -9.09 9.17
N GLN A 76 0.74 -10.27 8.59
CA GLN A 76 -0.09 -11.29 9.24
C GLN A 76 0.61 -11.93 10.45
N LYS A 77 1.91 -12.19 10.36
CA LYS A 77 2.70 -12.79 11.44
C LYS A 77 2.95 -11.85 12.63
N LEU A 78 2.93 -10.54 12.39
CA LEU A 78 3.16 -9.53 13.43
C LEU A 78 1.91 -9.16 14.23
N GLY A 79 0.72 -9.60 13.79
CA GLY A 79 -0.56 -9.28 14.42
C GLY A 79 -1.23 -10.45 15.13
N GLY A 80 -0.55 -11.59 15.27
CA GLY A 80 -1.01 -12.80 15.96
C GLY A 80 -0.26 -13.07 17.24
#